data_AF-A0A4Q3Y1A7-F1
#
_entry.id   AF-A0A4Q3Y1A7-F1
#
_cell.length_a   1.000
_cell.length_b   1.000
_cell.length_c   1.000
_cell.angle_alpha   90.00
_cell.angle_beta   90.00
_cell.angle_gamma   90.00
#
_symmetry.space_group_name_H-M   'P 1'
#
loop_
_entity.id
_entity.type
_entity.pdbx_description
1 polymer ?
#
loop_
_entity_poly.entity_id
_entity_poly.type
_entity_poly.pdbx_seq_one_letter_code
_entity_poly.pdbx_strand_id
1 'polypeptide(L)' 'DQDNDHYLLVAEGWQGYRRVYRTLAHVALSEGCLHVYEDGTIEGVAERLHAAGVPRENIVCEWTILPVASKSSGGG' A
#
# COMPACT_ATOMS: atom_id res chain seq x y z
N ASP A 1 3.35 -1.43 -13.51
CA ASP A 1 4.41 -2.19 -14.16
C ASP A 1 4.11 -3.65 -13.91
N GLN A 2 3.62 -4.34 -14.93
CA GLN A 2 3.19 -5.74 -14.79
C GLN A 2 4.39 -6.70 -14.69
N ASP A 3 5.57 -6.27 -15.15
CA ASP A 3 6.77 -7.10 -15.13
C ASP A 3 7.47 -7.03 -13.77
N ASN A 4 7.34 -5.90 -13.07
CA ASN A 4 7.94 -5.70 -11.74
C ASN A 4 6.90 -5.64 -10.60
N ASP A 5 5.61 -5.81 -10.90
CA ASP A 5 4.51 -5.77 -9.93
C ASP A 5 4.41 -4.48 -9.10
N HIS A 6 4.88 -3.36 -9.64
CA HIS A 6 4.77 -2.02 -9.03
C HIS A 6 3.67 -1.19 -9.69
N TYR A 7 2.78 -0.64 -8.88
CA TYR A 7 1.62 0.12 -9.31
C TYR A 7 1.65 1.52 -8.67
N LEU A 8 1.82 2.55 -9.49
CA LEU A 8 1.85 3.95 -9.06
C LEU A 8 0.63 4.69 -9.62
N LEU A 9 -0.03 5.44 -8.74
CA LEU A 9 -0.98 6.47 -9.12
C LEU A 9 -0.32 7.83 -8.88
N VAL A 10 -0.16 8.63 -9.94
CA VAL A 10 0.52 9.93 -9.87
C VAL A 10 -0.43 11.02 -10.36
N ALA A 11 -0.47 12.14 -9.62
CA ALA A 11 -1.04 13.39 -10.08
C ALA A 11 0.04 14.20 -10.79
N GLU A 12 -0.12 14.34 -12.11
CA GLU A 12 0.79 15.12 -12.95
C GLU A 12 0.00 16.20 -13.70
N GLY A 13 0.46 17.44 -13.62
CA GLY A 13 -0.28 18.56 -14.23
C GLY A 13 0.35 19.92 -13.99
N TRP A 14 -0.45 20.96 -14.16
CA TRP A 14 -0.06 22.34 -13.91
C TRP A 14 -1.10 23.02 -13.03
N GLN A 15 -0.63 23.77 -12.04
CA GLN A 15 -1.45 24.68 -11.25
C GLN A 15 -0.96 26.11 -11.52
N GLY A 16 -1.58 26.77 -12.50
CA GLY A 16 -1.04 28.00 -13.08
C GLY A 16 0.33 27.74 -13.71
N TYR A 17 1.34 28.48 -13.28
CA TYR A 17 2.73 28.33 -13.75
C TYR A 17 3.54 27.28 -12.98
N ARG A 18 2.94 26.60 -11.99
CA ARG A 18 3.63 25.58 -11.19
C ARG A 18 3.38 24.19 -11.75
N ARG A 19 4.46 23.45 -12.04
CA ARG A 19 4.38 22.02 -12.32
C ARG A 19 3.95 21.26 -11.07
N VAL A 20 2.93 20.42 -11.20
CA VAL A 20 2.51 19.46 -10.18
C VAL A 20 2.97 18.08 -10.61
N TYR A 21 3.70 17.41 -9.73
CA TYR A 21 4.08 16.00 -9.85
C TYR A 21 4.07 15.40 -8.45
N ARG A 22 3.13 14.51 -8.17
CA ARG A 22 2.95 13.92 -6.84
C ARG A 22 2.45 12.48 -6.95
N THR A 23 3.05 11.57 -6.20
CA THR A 23 2.51 10.23 -6.01
C THR A 23 1.30 10.29 -5.07
N LEU A 24 0.17 9.75 -5.53
CA LEU A 24 -1.06 9.64 -4.73
C LEU A 24 -1.17 8.27 -4.07
N ALA A 25 -0.66 7.23 -4.72
CA ALA A 25 -0.55 5.90 -4.14
C ALA A 25 0.60 5.13 -4.79
N HIS A 26 1.29 4.32 -4.01
CA HIS A 26 2.30 3.39 -4.49
C HIS A 26 2.08 2.03 -3.82
N VAL A 27 1.77 1.03 -4.63
CA VAL A 27 1.52 -0.35 -4.19
C VAL A 27 2.42 -1.29 -4.97
N ALA A 28 2.95 -2.32 -4.32
CA ALA A 28 3.59 -3.44 -5.01
C ALA A 28 2.96 -4.77 -4.62
N LEU A 29 3.00 -5.76 -5.51
CA LEU A 29 2.67 -7.14 -5.19
C LEU A 29 3.98 -7.93 -5.01
N SER A 30 4.18 -8.50 -3.83
CA SER A 30 5.36 -9.32 -3.52
C SER A 30 4.93 -10.51 -2.67
N GLU A 31 5.33 -11.72 -3.06
CA GLU A 31 5.02 -12.96 -2.34
C GLU A 31 3.51 -13.17 -2.03
N GLY A 32 2.62 -12.65 -2.87
CA GLY A 32 1.16 -12.73 -2.68
C GLY A 32 0.57 -11.69 -1.73
N CYS A 33 1.40 -10.77 -1.23
CA CYS A 33 1.02 -9.65 -0.39
C CYS A 33 1.07 -8.32 -1.17
N LEU A 34 0.12 -7.44 -0.89
CA LEU A 34 0.10 -6.07 -1.39
C LEU A 34 0.80 -5.15 -0.38
N HIS A 35 1.94 -4.59 -0.79
CA HIS A 35 2.73 -3.65 -0.02
C HIS A 35 2.34 -2.22 -0.42
N VAL A 36 1.75 -1.47 0.52
CA VAL A 36 1.41 -0.05 0.33
C VAL A 36 2.54 0.79 0.89
N TYR A 37 3.22 1.53 0.03
CA TYR A 37 4.35 2.42 0.38
C TYR A 37 3.91 3.86 0.62
N GLU A 38 2.94 4.33 -0.16
CA GLU A 38 2.37 5.67 -0.03
C GLU A 38 0.86 5.61 -0.27
N ASP A 39 0.11 6.38 0.52
CA ASP A 39 -1.33 6.47 0.45
C ASP A 39 -1.79 7.90 0.78
N GLY A 40 -2.11 8.65 -0.27
CA GLY A 40 -2.65 10.00 -0.19
C GLY A 40 -4.18 10.06 -0.23
N THR A 41 -4.87 8.95 -0.02
CA THR A 41 -6.33 8.86 -0.14
C THR A 41 -7.04 9.02 1.20
N ILE A 42 -8.26 9.55 1.19
CA ILE A 42 -9.01 9.81 2.42
C ILE A 42 -9.49 8.51 3.09
N GLU A 43 -9.96 7.55 2.29
CA GLU A 43 -10.49 6.27 2.77
C GLU A 43 -9.38 5.25 3.06
N GLY A 44 -8.21 5.41 2.43
CA GLY A 44 -7.10 4.48 2.52
C GLY A 44 -7.14 3.39 1.46
N VAL A 45 -6.00 3.16 0.79
CA VAL A 45 -5.79 2.08 -0.17
C VAL A 45 -5.99 0.72 0.51
N ALA A 46 -5.47 0.53 1.73
CA ALA A 46 -5.59 -0.72 2.46
C ALA A 46 -7.06 -1.11 2.75
N GLU A 47 -7.90 -0.15 3.16
CA GLU A 47 -9.31 -0.41 3.43
C GLU A 47 -10.07 -0.76 2.15
N ARG A 48 -9.80 -0.07 1.05
CA ARG A 48 -10.44 -0.39 -0.24
C ARG A 48 -10.03 -1.76 -0.77
N LEU A 49 -8.76 -2.14 -0.61
CA LEU A 49 -8.29 -3.48 -0.96
C LEU A 49 -9.01 -4.55 -0.14
N HIS A 50 -9.17 -4.31 1.16
CA HIS A 50 -9.90 -5.22 2.03
C HIS A 50 -11.39 -5.34 1.64
N ALA A 51 -12.06 -4.20 1.38
CA ALA A 51 -13.44 -4.17 0.91
C ALA A 51 -13.63 -4.86 -0.45
N ALA A 52 -12.60 -4.85 -1.30
CA ALA A 52 -12.55 -5.57 -2.57
C ALA A 52 -12.30 -7.09 -2.41
N GLY A 53 -12.11 -7.58 -1.19
CA GLY A 53 -11.97 -9.01 -0.88
C GLY A 53 -10.55 -9.48 -0.59
N VAL A 54 -9.57 -8.58 -0.49
CA VAL A 54 -8.20 -8.96 -0.11
C VAL A 54 -8.14 -9.23 1.40
N PRO A 55 -7.64 -10.41 1.85
CA PRO A 55 -7.42 -10.68 3.26
C PRO A 55 -6.49 -9.63 3.89
N ARG A 56 -6.81 -9.18 5.09
CA ARG A 56 -6.05 -8.10 5.75
C ARG A 56 -4.60 -8.49 6.06
N GLU A 57 -4.35 -9.78 6.28
CA GLU A 57 -3.03 -10.37 6.44
C GLU A 57 -2.15 -10.29 5.17
N ASN A 58 -2.77 -10.11 3.99
CA ASN A 58 -2.07 -9.94 2.72
C ASN A 58 -1.89 -8.46 2.34
N ILE A 59 -2.15 -7.51 3.27
CA ILE A 59 -1.98 -6.07 3.03
C ILE A 59 -0.98 -5.53 4.04
N VAL A 60 0.18 -5.09 3.56
CA VAL A 60 1.28 -4.57 4.38
C VAL A 60 1.43 -3.08 4.13
N CYS A 61 1.22 -2.25 5.16
CA CYS A 61 1.49 -0.82 5.09
C CYS A 61 2.91 -0.55 5.58
N GLU A 62 3.83 -0.21 4.68
CA GLU A 62 5.28 -0.14 4.96
C GLU A 62 5.67 1.00 5.93
N TRP A 63 4.81 2.02 6.07
CA TRP A 63 4.98 3.06 7.10
C TRP A 63 4.52 2.61 8.49
N THR A 64 3.75 1.52 8.58
CA THR A 64 3.27 0.98 9.85
C THR A 64 4.26 -0.06 10.33
N ILE A 65 5.16 0.34 11.24
CA ILE A 65 5.91 -0.64 12.04
C ILE A 65 4.90 -1.31 12.96
N LEU A 66 4.31 -2.43 12.55
CA LEU A 66 3.61 -3.30 13.50
C LEU A 66 4.67 -4.05 14.32
N PRO A 67 4.53 -4.13 15.65
CA PRO A 67 5.29 -5.10 16.41
C PRO A 67 4.90 -6.49 15.91
N VAL A 68 5.87 -7.26 15.40
CA VAL A 68 5.64 -8.65 15.06
C VAL A 68 5.12 -9.35 16.31
N ALA A 69 3.87 -9.81 16.29
CA ALA A 69 3.34 -10.64 17.35
C ALA A 69 4.22 -11.89 17.39
N SER A 70 5.04 -12.03 18.44
CA SER A 70 5.78 -13.25 18.68
C SER A 70 4.75 -14.36 18.86
N LYS A 71 4.84 -15.40 18.04
CA LYS A 71 4.13 -16.65 18.34
C LYS A 71 4.75 -17.21 19.61
N SER A 72 4.14 -16.93 20.77
CA SER A 72 4.30 -17.79 21.94
C SER A 72 3.47 -19.05 21.67
N SER A 73 4.07 -20.02 20.97
CA SER A 73 3.59 -21.39 21.03
C SER A 73 3.80 -21.90 22.45
N GLY A 74 2.77 -21.81 23.27
CA GLY A 74 2.63 -22.63 24.46
C GLY A 74 2.52 -24.09 24.01
N GLY A 75 3.47 -24.90 24.44
CA GLY A 75 3.40 -26.36 24.42
C GLY A 75 3.65 -26.84 25.83
N GLY A 76 2.62 -27.42 26.44
CA GLY A 76 2.75 -28.19 27.68
C GLY A 76 3.35 -29.56 27.45
#